data_AF-W4LDA5-F1
#
_entry.id   AF-W4LDA5-F1
#
_cell.length_a   1.000
_cell.length_b   1.000
_cell.length_c   1.000
_cell.angle_alpha   90.00
_cell.angle_beta   90.00
_cell.angle_gamma   90.00
#
_symmetry.space_group_name_H-M   'P 1'
#
loop_
_entity.id
_entity.type
_entity.pdbx_description
1 polymer ?
#
loop_
_entity_poly.entity_id
_entity_poly.type
_entity_poly.pdbx_seq_one_letter_code
_entity_poly.pdbx_strand_id
1 'polypeptide(L)'
;MLVIAAALVFAPAAMSQVARGDEGGLDAFAPFGKQGQILAQATCTAIRPGTGFTFAVKRFCDRRSNSCARICGRLSERQAGYLSCFGALHIYANPFFSEEETLGLKTLLQTDCNVTACGPNYCCCGD
;
A
#
# COMPACT_ATOMS: atom_id res chain seq x y z
N MET A 1 49.72 29.81 -15.94
CA MET A 1 48.97 28.53 -15.93
C MET A 1 48.70 28.16 -14.49
N LEU A 2 47.45 28.34 -14.04
CA LEU A 2 46.96 27.88 -12.74
C LEU A 2 45.55 27.34 -12.99
N VAL A 3 45.37 26.03 -12.80
CA VAL A 3 44.09 25.34 -12.98
C VAL A 3 43.35 25.38 -11.64
N ILE A 4 42.20 26.05 -11.58
CA ILE A 4 41.30 25.99 -10.42
C ILE A 4 40.10 25.13 -10.82
N ALA A 5 40.03 23.93 -10.27
CA ALA A 5 38.90 23.04 -10.36
C ALA A 5 37.78 23.54 -9.43
N ALA A 6 36.66 23.98 -9.99
CA ALA A 6 35.46 24.28 -9.21
C ALA A 6 34.67 22.97 -9.00
N ALA A 7 34.73 22.44 -7.78
CA ALA A 7 33.94 21.31 -7.35
C ALA A 7 32.46 21.71 -7.25
N LEU A 8 31.60 21.01 -8.00
CA LEU A 8 30.14 21.07 -7.89
C LEU A 8 29.71 20.49 -6.55
N VAL A 9 29.34 21.35 -5.60
CA VAL A 9 28.69 20.97 -4.35
C VAL A 9 27.21 20.73 -4.63
N PHE A 10 26.80 19.47 -4.77
CA PHE A 10 25.40 19.07 -4.69
C PHE A 10 24.96 19.11 -3.23
N ALA A 11 24.14 20.11 -2.87
CA ALA A 11 23.41 20.12 -1.60
C ALA A 11 21.98 19.60 -1.84
N PRO A 12 21.56 18.47 -1.24
CA PRO A 12 20.15 18.17 -1.12
C PRO A 12 19.60 18.95 0.08
N ALA A 13 19.04 20.13 -0.17
CA ALA A 13 18.23 20.83 0.83
C ALA A 13 16.81 20.26 0.81
N ALA A 14 16.34 19.85 1.99
CA ALA A 14 14.95 19.62 2.38
C ALA A 14 14.27 18.29 1.99
N MET A 15 14.68 17.19 2.62
CA MET A 15 13.75 16.18 3.13
C MET A 15 13.95 16.03 4.64
N SER A 16 13.37 16.94 5.42
CA SER A 16 13.36 16.81 6.88
C SER A 16 12.06 17.35 7.46
N GLN A 17 10.97 16.64 7.21
CA GLN A 17 9.79 16.63 8.08
C GLN A 17 9.15 15.24 8.03
N VAL A 18 9.85 14.24 8.59
CA VAL A 18 9.15 13.06 9.12
C VAL A 18 8.34 13.60 10.29
N ALA A 19 7.03 13.70 10.08
CA ALA A 19 6.06 14.10 11.09
C ALA A 19 6.31 13.28 12.36
N ARG A 20 6.58 13.97 13.47
CA ARG A 20 6.52 13.37 14.81
C ARG A 20 5.09 12.87 15.01
N GLY A 21 4.91 11.57 14.83
CA GLY A 21 3.67 10.87 15.13
C GLY A 21 3.53 10.73 16.64
N ASP A 22 2.39 11.20 17.12
CA ASP A 22 1.75 10.95 18.41
C ASP A 22 2.12 9.59 19.04
N GLU A 23 2.77 9.63 20.20
CA GLU A 23 3.14 8.47 21.03
C GLU A 23 1.93 7.95 21.82
N GLY A 24 0.91 7.49 21.09
CA GLY A 24 -0.27 6.86 21.65
C GLY A 24 -0.31 5.36 21.34
N GLY A 25 0.39 4.54 22.14
CA GLY A 25 0.33 3.06 22.11
C GLY A 25 0.96 2.43 20.85
N LEU A 26 2.29 2.36 20.80
CA LEU A 26 3.11 2.11 19.61
C LEU A 26 3.22 0.66 19.12
N ASP A 27 2.59 -0.32 19.78
CA ASP A 27 2.97 -1.73 19.58
C ASP A 27 2.22 -2.47 18.47
N ALA A 28 1.10 -1.95 17.94
CA ALA A 28 0.28 -2.69 16.98
C ALA A 28 0.02 -1.91 15.68
N PHE A 29 0.43 -2.50 14.54
CA PHE A 29 0.12 -1.98 13.23
C PHE A 29 -1.40 -1.98 12.98
N ALA A 30 -1.95 -0.84 12.57
CA ALA A 30 -3.36 -0.69 12.23
C ALA A 30 -3.60 -0.95 10.72
N PRO A 31 -4.18 -2.11 10.31
CA PRO A 31 -4.31 -2.46 8.90
C PRO A 31 -5.19 -1.50 8.10
N PHE A 32 -6.14 -0.85 8.77
CA PHE A 32 -7.05 0.12 8.15
C PHE A 32 -6.64 1.58 8.37
N GLY A 33 -5.58 1.82 9.16
CA GLY A 33 -5.02 3.15 9.40
C GLY A 33 -4.21 3.65 8.20
N LYS A 34 -3.59 4.83 8.35
CA LYS A 34 -2.78 5.44 7.27
C LYS A 34 -1.64 4.52 6.83
N GLN A 35 -0.93 3.91 7.78
CA GLN A 35 0.17 2.99 7.53
C GLN A 35 -0.28 1.75 6.76
N GLY A 36 -1.42 1.16 7.15
CA GLY A 36 -2.07 0.06 6.44
C GLY A 36 -2.44 0.39 5.00
N GLN A 37 -3.04 1.55 4.78
CA GLN A 37 -3.41 2.03 3.44
C GLN A 37 -2.18 2.30 2.57
N ILE A 38 -1.11 2.85 3.13
CA ILE A 38 0.15 3.08 2.42
C ILE A 38 0.79 1.75 2.02
N LEU A 39 0.85 0.77 2.93
CA LEU A 39 1.37 -0.57 2.62
C LEU A 39 0.54 -1.26 1.54
N ALA A 40 -0.78 -1.14 1.60
CA ALA A 40 -1.68 -1.68 0.58
C ALA A 40 -1.41 -1.05 -0.79
N GLN A 41 -1.33 0.28 -0.85
CA GLN A 41 -1.09 1.01 -2.10
C GLN A 41 0.27 0.65 -2.70
N ALA A 42 1.33 0.67 -1.90
CA ALA A 42 2.67 0.29 -2.35
C ALA A 42 2.70 -1.13 -2.91
N THR A 43 2.07 -2.08 -2.21
CA THR A 43 2.01 -3.48 -2.64
C THR A 43 1.21 -3.62 -3.94
N CYS A 44 0.02 -3.02 -4.04
CA CYS A 44 -0.79 -3.08 -5.26
C CYS A 44 -0.05 -2.46 -6.46
N THR A 45 0.66 -1.34 -6.26
CA THR A 45 1.47 -0.73 -7.32
C THR A 45 2.61 -1.65 -7.75
N ALA A 46 3.29 -2.31 -6.81
CA ALA A 46 4.41 -3.20 -7.11
C ALA A 46 3.99 -4.45 -7.90
N ILE A 47 2.79 -4.98 -7.66
CA ILE A 47 2.30 -6.20 -8.31
C ILE A 47 1.44 -5.94 -9.56
N ARG A 48 1.21 -4.68 -9.93
CA ARG A 48 0.35 -4.36 -11.07
C ARG A 48 0.94 -4.93 -12.37
N PRO A 49 0.15 -5.66 -13.18
CA PRO A 49 0.59 -6.03 -14.52
C PRO A 49 0.62 -4.80 -15.43
N GLY A 50 1.78 -4.51 -16.04
CA GLY A 50 1.93 -3.44 -17.05
C GLY A 50 1.89 -2.01 -16.51
N THR A 51 1.57 -1.04 -17.37
CA THR A 51 1.57 0.42 -17.09
C THR A 51 0.16 1.00 -16.95
N GLY A 52 -0.04 1.99 -16.08
CA GLY A 52 -1.33 2.64 -15.82
C GLY A 52 -1.55 2.95 -14.34
N PHE A 53 -2.79 3.24 -13.96
CA PHE A 53 -3.18 3.65 -12.62
C PHE A 53 -3.39 2.45 -11.69
N THR A 54 -3.07 2.65 -10.41
CA THR A 54 -3.23 1.63 -9.38
C THR A 54 -3.90 2.23 -8.16
N PHE A 55 -4.87 1.52 -7.61
CA PHE A 55 -5.58 1.89 -6.40
C PHE A 55 -5.67 0.70 -5.45
N ALA A 56 -5.28 0.92 -4.20
CA ALA A 56 -5.64 0.02 -3.11
C ALA A 56 -6.98 0.45 -2.52
N VAL A 57 -8.00 -0.38 -2.70
CA VAL A 57 -9.36 -0.11 -2.24
C VAL A 57 -9.64 -0.92 -0.99
N LYS A 58 -10.00 -0.24 0.10
CA LYS A 58 -10.37 -0.92 1.36
C LYS A 58 -11.58 -1.82 1.12
N ARG A 59 -11.48 -3.06 1.59
CA ARG A 59 -12.57 -4.04 1.65
C ARG A 59 -12.90 -4.31 3.11
N PHE A 60 -14.16 -4.08 3.48
CA PHE A 60 -14.64 -4.48 4.79
C PHE A 60 -14.76 -6.01 4.86
N CYS A 61 -14.44 -6.58 6.01
CA CYS A 61 -14.44 -8.02 6.25
C CYS A 61 -15.71 -8.38 7.03
N ASP A 62 -16.82 -8.63 6.33
CA ASP A 62 -18.05 -9.15 6.91
C ASP A 62 -18.45 -10.48 6.22
N ARG A 63 -19.44 -11.19 6.76
CA ARG A 63 -19.92 -12.47 6.20
C ARG A 63 -20.59 -12.34 4.82
N ARG A 64 -20.80 -11.12 4.31
CA ARG A 64 -21.53 -10.83 3.05
C ARG A 64 -20.73 -9.90 2.13
N SER A 65 -19.40 -9.89 2.27
CA SER A 65 -18.58 -8.90 1.60
C SER A 65 -18.47 -9.20 0.12
N ASN A 66 -18.68 -8.16 -0.70
CA ASN A 66 -18.47 -8.25 -2.14
C ASN A 66 -17.05 -8.73 -2.44
N SER A 67 -16.87 -9.47 -3.53
CA SER A 67 -15.55 -9.82 -4.04
C SER A 67 -14.82 -8.58 -4.55
N CYS A 68 -13.48 -8.63 -4.61
CA CYS A 68 -12.69 -7.54 -5.16
C CYS A 68 -12.99 -7.28 -6.64
N ALA A 69 -13.32 -8.32 -7.42
CA ALA A 69 -13.80 -8.18 -8.79
C ALA A 69 -15.06 -7.28 -8.86
N ARG A 70 -16.04 -7.51 -7.96
CA ARG A 70 -17.27 -6.71 -7.90
C ARG A 70 -17.04 -5.31 -7.34
N ILE A 71 -16.10 -5.15 -6.41
CA ILE A 71 -15.74 -3.84 -5.85
C ILE A 71 -15.06 -2.99 -6.92
N CYS A 72 -13.95 -3.45 -7.51
CA CYS A 72 -13.22 -2.70 -8.53
C CYS A 72 -14.09 -2.40 -9.76
N GLY A 73 -14.87 -3.37 -10.24
CA GLY A 73 -15.73 -3.21 -11.42
C GLY A 73 -16.88 -2.19 -11.30
N ARG A 74 -17.08 -1.60 -10.11
CA ARG A 74 -18.07 -0.53 -9.87
C ARG A 74 -17.43 0.83 -9.67
N LEU A 75 -16.09 0.88 -9.64
CA LEU A 75 -15.34 2.09 -9.42
C LEU A 75 -14.87 2.64 -10.76
N SER A 76 -14.80 3.97 -10.81
CA SER A 76 -14.15 4.69 -11.89
C SER A 76 -13.39 5.89 -11.34
N GLU A 77 -12.35 6.26 -12.06
CA GLU A 77 -11.56 7.48 -11.81
C GLU A 77 -11.45 8.23 -13.15
N ARG A 78 -11.36 9.57 -13.10
CA ARG A 78 -11.42 10.43 -14.28
C ARG A 78 -10.32 10.12 -15.32
N GLN A 79 -9.12 9.78 -14.87
CA GLN A 79 -7.97 9.48 -15.73
C GLN A 79 -7.85 7.99 -16.05
N ALA A 80 -8.22 7.13 -15.10
CA ALA A 80 -8.14 5.67 -15.26
C ALA A 80 -9.36 5.06 -15.98
N GLY A 81 -10.51 5.74 -15.98
CA GLY A 81 -11.76 5.16 -16.47
C GLY A 81 -12.32 4.10 -15.49
N TYR A 82 -12.96 3.07 -16.02
CA TYR A 82 -13.49 1.96 -15.22
C TYR A 82 -12.37 1.03 -14.76
N LEU A 83 -12.43 0.59 -13.51
CA LEU A 83 -11.38 -0.24 -12.94
C LEU A 83 -11.71 -1.73 -13.02
N SER A 84 -10.67 -2.54 -13.07
CA SER A 84 -10.69 -3.99 -12.93
C SER A 84 -9.84 -4.42 -11.73
N CYS A 85 -10.05 -5.63 -11.24
CA CYS A 85 -9.24 -6.19 -10.16
C CYS A 85 -8.13 -7.07 -10.74
N PHE A 86 -6.91 -6.90 -10.25
CA PHE A 86 -5.77 -7.75 -10.60
C PHE A 86 -5.11 -8.43 -9.38
N GLY A 87 -5.60 -8.15 -8.18
CA GLY A 87 -5.14 -8.79 -6.95
C GLY A 87 -5.92 -8.34 -5.73
N ALA A 88 -5.69 -9.01 -4.61
CA ALA A 88 -6.28 -8.71 -3.33
C ALA A 88 -5.27 -8.97 -2.22
N LEU A 89 -5.38 -8.25 -1.10
CA LEU A 89 -4.44 -8.33 0.00
C LEU A 89 -5.19 -8.57 1.31
N HIS A 90 -4.64 -9.45 2.15
CA HIS A 90 -4.90 -9.43 3.59
C HIS A 90 -3.70 -8.79 4.28
N ILE A 91 -3.91 -7.62 4.86
CA ILE A 91 -2.94 -6.94 5.70
C ILE A 91 -3.25 -7.26 7.17
N TYR A 92 -2.29 -7.83 7.89
CA TYR A 92 -2.48 -8.29 9.27
C TYR A 92 -2.12 -7.19 10.28
N ALA A 93 -2.81 -7.19 11.42
CA ALA A 93 -2.47 -6.35 12.56
C ALA A 93 -1.34 -7.00 13.36
N ASN A 94 -0.11 -6.91 12.84
CA ASN A 94 1.09 -7.41 13.50
C ASN A 94 1.85 -6.27 14.19
N PRO A 95 2.63 -6.55 15.23
CA PRO A 95 3.53 -5.55 15.78
C PRO A 95 4.60 -5.14 14.76
N PHE A 96 5.15 -3.93 14.94
CA PHE A 96 6.41 -3.58 14.32
C PHE A 96 7.54 -4.38 14.98
N PHE A 97 8.59 -4.69 14.24
CA PHE A 97 9.77 -5.32 14.83
C PHE A 97 10.59 -4.27 15.59
N SER A 98 11.16 -4.66 16.72
CA SER A 98 12.07 -3.83 17.54
C SER A 98 13.45 -4.46 17.72
N GLU A 99 13.60 -5.73 17.33
CA GLU A 99 14.80 -6.53 17.51
C GLU A 99 15.24 -7.14 16.17
N GLU A 100 16.53 -7.45 16.06
CA GLU A 100 17.08 -8.19 14.92
C GLU A 100 16.46 -9.59 14.84
N GLU A 101 16.37 -10.13 13.61
CA GLU A 101 15.87 -11.50 13.35
C GLU A 101 14.40 -11.76 13.77
N THR A 102 13.60 -10.72 14.02
CA THR A 102 12.16 -10.85 14.32
C THR A 102 11.26 -10.58 13.11
N LEU A 103 10.11 -11.26 13.05
CA LEU A 103 9.13 -11.05 11.98
C LEU A 103 8.46 -9.68 12.11
N GLY A 104 8.44 -8.93 11.01
CA GLY A 104 7.72 -7.66 10.93
C GLY A 104 6.27 -7.79 10.45
N LEU A 105 5.86 -6.77 9.68
CA LEU A 105 4.53 -6.71 9.10
C LEU A 105 4.27 -7.89 8.16
N LYS A 106 3.08 -8.48 8.25
CA LYS A 106 2.65 -9.60 7.42
C LYS A 106 1.59 -9.14 6.42
N THR A 107 1.77 -9.56 5.17
CA THR A 107 0.79 -9.39 4.11
C THR A 107 0.60 -10.72 3.40
N LEU A 108 -0.65 -11.12 3.19
CA LEU A 108 -0.99 -12.23 2.30
C LEU A 108 -1.44 -11.65 0.97
N LEU A 109 -0.68 -11.92 -0.09
CA LEU A 109 -1.08 -11.64 -1.46
C LEU A 109 -2.03 -12.75 -1.94
N GLN A 110 -3.22 -12.36 -2.36
CA GLN A 110 -4.21 -13.23 -2.97
C GLN A 110 -4.43 -12.76 -4.41
N THR A 111 -4.02 -13.55 -5.39
CA THR A 111 -4.22 -13.21 -6.81
C THR A 111 -5.67 -13.40 -7.27
N ASP A 112 -6.48 -14.15 -6.52
CA ASP A 112 -7.89 -14.33 -6.82
C ASP A 112 -8.74 -13.13 -6.34
N CYS A 113 -9.34 -12.44 -7.30
CA CYS A 113 -10.24 -11.33 -7.08
C CYS A 113 -11.68 -11.75 -6.70
N ASN A 114 -12.02 -13.04 -6.78
CA ASN A 114 -13.37 -13.56 -6.57
C ASN A 114 -13.64 -14.05 -5.13
N VAL A 115 -12.68 -13.91 -4.23
CA VAL A 115 -12.85 -14.28 -2.81
C VAL A 115 -13.98 -13.47 -2.18
N THR A 116 -15.01 -14.17 -1.72
CA THR A 116 -16.17 -13.60 -1.01
C THR A 116 -16.09 -13.77 0.51
N ALA A 117 -15.18 -14.62 1.00
CA ALA A 117 -14.93 -14.81 2.42
C ALA A 117 -14.23 -13.59 3.06
N CYS A 118 -14.25 -13.55 4.39
CA CYS A 118 -13.40 -12.67 5.16
C CYS A 118 -11.96 -13.18 5.01
N GLY A 119 -11.11 -12.36 4.38
CA GLY A 119 -9.86 -12.80 3.77
C GLY A 119 -9.14 -11.59 3.24
N PRO A 120 -9.41 -11.07 2.04
CA PRO A 120 -8.83 -9.80 1.64
C PRO A 120 -9.49 -8.63 2.37
N ASN A 121 -8.68 -7.73 2.92
CA ASN A 121 -9.13 -6.45 3.48
C ASN A 121 -8.74 -5.25 2.60
N TYR A 122 -8.02 -5.50 1.51
CA TYR A 122 -7.80 -4.58 0.40
C TYR A 122 -7.94 -5.28 -0.96
N CYS A 123 -8.41 -4.53 -1.94
CA CYS A 123 -8.47 -4.91 -3.36
C CYS A 123 -7.48 -4.07 -4.14
N CYS A 124 -6.70 -4.70 -5.02
CA CYS A 124 -5.84 -4.01 -5.98
C CYS A 124 -6.62 -3.80 -7.27
N CYS A 125 -7.01 -2.55 -7.50
CA CYS A 125 -7.78 -2.11 -8.66
C CYS A 125 -6.91 -1.28 -9.60
N GLY A 126 -7.13 -1.41 -10.91
CA GLY A 126 -6.45 -0.61 -11.93
C GLY A 126 -7.24 -0.61 -13.23
N ASP A 127 -6.89 0.29 -14.13
CA ASP A 127 -7.33 0.27 -15.53
C ASP A 127 -6.63 -0.86 -16.31
#